data_AF-W9UYU8-F1
#
_entry.id   AF-W9UYU8-F1
#
_cell.length_a   1.000
_cell.length_b   1.000
_cell.length_c   1.000
_cell.angle_alpha   90.00
_cell.angle_beta   90.00
_cell.angle_gamma   90.00
#
_symmetry.space_group_name_H-M   'P 1'
#
loop_
_entity.id
_entity.type
_entity.pdbx_description
1 polymer ?
#
loop_
_entity_poly.entity_id
_entity_poly.type
_entity_poly.pdbx_seq_one_letter_code
_entity_poly.pdbx_strand_id
1 'polypeptide(L)'
;MSEYTLFTSESVSEGHPDKIADQISDAVLDAIIARDKHARVACETLVKTGVAIVAGEISTSAWVDLEDLVRKVISDIGYTSSDVGYDGATCGVINLIGKQSLDIAQGVDRSKPEDQGAGDQGLMFGYATNETESYMPAPIHYAHRLVERQAELRKNGMLPWLRPDAKSQITFRYDDQGKPCAVDAVVLSTQHAPDINQEDLRRMVRREIIEAVIPAEWLSDSTRYHINQRASL
;
A
#
# COMPACT_ATOMS: atom_id res chain seq x y z
N MET A 1 -4.70 -38.91 7.40
CA MET A 1 -4.13 -37.55 7.53
C MET A 1 -5.09 -36.64 6.82
N SER A 2 -5.65 -35.64 7.50
CA SER A 2 -6.45 -34.61 6.82
C SER A 2 -5.52 -33.87 5.85
N GLU A 3 -5.84 -33.89 4.55
CA GLU A 3 -5.15 -33.04 3.59
C GLU A 3 -5.48 -31.58 3.93
N TYR A 4 -4.46 -30.73 3.98
CA TYR A 4 -4.62 -29.29 4.17
C TYR A 4 -3.97 -28.59 2.99
N THR A 5 -4.62 -27.53 2.53
CA THR A 5 -4.09 -26.69 1.44
C THR A 5 -3.40 -25.48 2.06
N LEU A 6 -2.25 -25.10 1.50
CA LEU A 6 -1.57 -23.86 1.88
C LEU A 6 -1.92 -22.77 0.87
N PHE A 7 -2.30 -21.59 1.36
CA PHE A 7 -2.51 -20.41 0.53
C PHE A 7 -1.77 -19.21 1.12
N THR A 8 -1.13 -18.43 0.27
CA THR A 8 -0.28 -17.31 0.67
C THR A 8 -0.77 -16.02 0.03
N SER A 9 -0.75 -14.94 0.79
CA SER A 9 -0.89 -13.58 0.26
C SER A 9 0.11 -12.66 0.91
N GLU A 10 0.37 -11.53 0.26
CA GLU A 10 1.32 -10.53 0.70
C GLU A 10 0.73 -9.12 0.64
N SER A 11 1.41 -8.20 1.32
CA SER A 11 1.08 -6.79 1.33
C SER A 11 2.34 -5.96 1.56
N VAL A 12 2.26 -4.68 1.23
CA VAL A 12 3.34 -3.72 1.42
C VAL A 12 2.77 -2.46 2.07
N SER A 13 3.58 -1.80 2.89
CA SER A 13 3.20 -0.58 3.60
C SER A 13 3.00 0.61 2.65
N GLU A 14 2.40 1.68 3.18
CA GLU A 14 2.36 3.01 2.52
C GLU A 14 3.75 3.58 2.15
N GLY A 15 4.83 3.11 2.79
CA GLY A 15 6.19 3.53 2.47
C GLY A 15 6.85 2.75 1.33
N HIS A 16 6.21 1.70 0.81
CA HIS A 16 6.76 0.97 -0.33
C HIS A 16 6.78 1.89 -1.56
N PRO A 17 7.86 1.95 -2.36
CA PRO A 17 7.96 2.90 -3.48
C PRO A 17 6.77 2.85 -4.44
N ASP A 18 6.30 1.64 -4.79
CA ASP A 18 5.12 1.51 -5.65
C ASP A 18 3.85 2.10 -5.00
N LYS A 19 3.70 1.96 -3.67
CA LYS A 19 2.59 2.56 -2.93
C LYS A 19 2.75 4.06 -2.69
N ILE A 20 3.97 4.59 -2.67
CA ILE A 20 4.20 6.05 -2.70
C ILE A 20 3.70 6.59 -4.04
N ALA A 21 4.01 5.93 -5.16
CA ALA A 21 3.53 6.32 -6.48
C ALA A 21 1.99 6.30 -6.55
N ASP A 22 1.35 5.22 -6.10
CA ASP A 22 -0.12 5.12 -6.02
C ASP A 22 -0.71 6.30 -5.22
N GLN A 23 -0.17 6.57 -4.02
CA GLN A 23 -0.65 7.65 -3.15
C GLN A 23 -0.47 9.04 -3.74
N ILE A 24 0.64 9.30 -4.46
CA ILE A 24 0.84 10.57 -5.15
C ILE A 24 -0.19 10.72 -6.28
N SER A 25 -0.37 9.70 -7.10
CA SER A 25 -1.35 9.72 -8.20
C SER A 25 -2.77 9.97 -7.69
N ASP A 26 -3.19 9.29 -6.63
CA ASP A 26 -4.51 9.48 -6.02
C ASP A 26 -4.63 10.84 -5.31
N ALA A 27 -3.56 11.36 -4.69
CA ALA A 27 -3.59 12.69 -4.11
C ALA A 27 -3.78 13.79 -5.17
N VAL A 28 -3.18 13.62 -6.36
CA VAL A 28 -3.40 14.51 -7.51
C VAL A 28 -4.85 14.42 -7.97
N LEU A 29 -5.39 13.20 -8.11
CA LEU A 29 -6.81 12.99 -8.41
C LEU A 29 -7.70 13.73 -7.40
N ASP A 30 -7.52 13.49 -6.10
CA ASP A 30 -8.30 14.11 -5.02
C ASP A 30 -8.25 15.64 -5.05
N ALA A 31 -7.05 16.20 -5.21
CA ALA A 31 -6.86 17.65 -5.27
C ALA A 31 -7.58 18.30 -6.46
N ILE A 32 -7.69 17.58 -7.58
CA ILE A 32 -8.40 18.01 -8.78
C ILE A 32 -9.91 17.87 -8.58
N ILE A 33 -10.40 16.68 -8.23
CA ILE A 33 -11.85 16.40 -8.15
C ILE A 33 -12.51 17.10 -6.95
N ALA A 34 -11.75 17.56 -5.96
CA ALA A 34 -12.24 18.44 -4.92
C ALA A 34 -12.69 19.80 -5.47
N ARG A 35 -12.08 20.27 -6.56
CA ARG A 35 -12.33 21.58 -7.18
C ARG A 35 -13.15 21.48 -8.47
N ASP A 36 -12.95 20.42 -9.24
CA ASP A 36 -13.60 20.19 -10.53
C ASP A 36 -14.15 18.76 -10.60
N LYS A 37 -15.45 18.60 -10.33
CA LYS A 37 -16.13 17.30 -10.30
C LYS A 37 -16.27 16.63 -11.67
N HIS A 38 -15.99 17.37 -12.76
CA HIS A 38 -16.05 16.86 -14.12
C HIS A 38 -14.66 16.63 -14.73
N ALA A 39 -13.60 16.80 -13.93
CA ALA A 39 -12.25 16.55 -14.37
C ALA A 39 -12.06 15.10 -14.83
N ARG A 40 -11.20 14.93 -15.83
CA ARG A 40 -10.66 13.63 -16.24
C ARG A 40 -9.20 13.58 -15.83
N VAL A 41 -8.82 12.58 -15.07
CA VAL A 41 -7.48 12.44 -14.51
C VAL A 41 -6.97 11.03 -14.80
N ALA A 42 -5.91 10.95 -15.60
CA ALA A 42 -5.05 9.78 -15.72
C ALA A 42 -3.65 10.21 -15.27
N CYS A 43 -3.38 10.07 -13.97
CA CYS A 43 -2.14 10.54 -13.35
C CYS A 43 -1.25 9.35 -13.01
N GLU A 44 -0.07 9.32 -13.60
CA GLU A 44 0.94 8.29 -13.39
C GLU A 44 2.11 8.88 -12.60
N THR A 45 2.64 8.10 -11.66
CA THR A 45 3.78 8.53 -10.85
C THR A 45 4.90 7.51 -10.91
N LEU A 46 6.11 7.97 -11.20
CA LEU A 46 7.34 7.21 -11.04
C LEU A 46 8.14 7.82 -9.89
N VAL A 47 8.52 6.99 -8.91
CA VAL A 47 9.37 7.40 -7.80
C VAL A 47 10.72 6.70 -7.81
N LYS A 48 11.77 7.44 -7.47
CA LYS A 48 13.10 6.89 -7.17
C LYS A 48 13.77 7.77 -6.13
N THR A 49 14.85 7.28 -5.52
CA THR A 49 15.67 8.07 -4.58
C THR A 49 16.03 9.43 -5.20
N GLY A 50 15.52 10.49 -4.58
CA GLY A 50 15.79 11.88 -4.97
C GLY A 50 14.85 12.47 -6.02
N VAL A 51 13.86 11.73 -6.56
CA VAL A 51 12.93 12.28 -7.56
C VAL A 51 11.55 11.61 -7.55
N ALA A 52 10.52 12.43 -7.69
CA ALA A 52 9.17 12.02 -8.10
C ALA A 52 8.85 12.62 -9.47
N ILE A 53 8.46 11.78 -10.42
CA ILE A 53 8.02 12.17 -11.77
C ILE A 53 6.53 11.94 -11.86
N VAL A 54 5.76 13.00 -12.08
CA VAL A 54 4.31 12.95 -12.26
C VAL A 54 4.00 13.20 -13.72
N ALA A 55 3.27 12.28 -14.35
CA ALA A 55 2.99 12.28 -15.79
C ALA A 55 1.54 11.85 -16.08
N GLY A 56 1.16 11.84 -17.35
CA GLY A 56 -0.14 11.39 -17.82
C GLY A 56 -0.99 12.52 -18.40
N GLU A 57 -2.29 12.29 -18.52
CA GLU A 57 -3.23 13.17 -19.18
C GLU A 57 -4.29 13.69 -18.21
N ILE A 58 -4.38 15.02 -18.09
CA ILE A 58 -5.36 15.66 -17.22
C ILE A 58 -6.16 16.71 -18.00
N SER A 59 -7.49 16.62 -17.89
CA SER A 59 -8.44 17.61 -18.37
C SER A 59 -9.20 18.18 -17.18
N THR A 60 -8.89 19.41 -16.80
CA THR A 60 -9.56 20.10 -15.68
C THR A 60 -9.44 21.62 -15.80
N SER A 61 -10.36 22.32 -15.13
CA SER A 61 -10.26 23.75 -14.83
C SER A 61 -9.57 24.06 -13.49
N ALA A 62 -9.31 23.04 -12.66
CA ALA A 62 -8.68 23.19 -11.37
C ALA A 62 -7.20 23.55 -11.51
N TRP A 63 -6.73 24.42 -10.62
CA TRP A 63 -5.30 24.65 -10.40
C TRP A 63 -4.86 23.89 -9.14
N VAL A 64 -3.79 23.12 -9.26
CA VAL A 64 -3.18 22.34 -8.17
C VAL A 64 -1.69 22.62 -8.15
N ASP A 65 -1.16 22.96 -6.97
CA ASP A 65 0.27 23.01 -6.75
C ASP A 65 0.80 21.58 -6.60
N LEU A 66 1.29 21.02 -7.71
CA LEU A 66 1.78 19.63 -7.74
C LEU A 66 3.05 19.47 -6.92
N GLU A 67 3.91 20.48 -6.86
CA GLU A 67 5.15 20.36 -6.10
C GLU A 67 4.84 20.25 -4.61
N ASP A 68 4.10 21.21 -4.07
CA ASP A 68 3.73 21.19 -2.64
C ASP A 68 2.94 19.94 -2.27
N LEU A 69 2.01 19.50 -3.14
CA LEU A 69 1.21 18.30 -2.92
C LEU A 69 2.07 17.03 -2.85
N VAL A 70 2.95 16.81 -3.84
CA VAL A 70 3.83 15.64 -3.91
C VAL A 70 4.76 15.59 -2.70
N ARG A 71 5.38 16.73 -2.36
CA ARG A 71 6.28 16.84 -1.19
C ARG A 71 5.55 16.53 0.11
N LYS A 72 4.31 17.02 0.25
CA LYS A 72 3.47 16.75 1.41
C LYS A 72 3.14 15.26 1.53
N VAL A 73 2.73 14.60 0.45
CA VAL A 73 2.42 13.16 0.46
C VAL A 73 3.65 12.34 0.90
N ILE A 74 4.82 12.61 0.31
CA ILE A 74 6.07 11.91 0.67
C ILE A 74 6.41 12.13 2.16
N SER A 75 6.25 13.36 2.65
CA SER A 75 6.54 13.70 4.05
C SER A 75 5.55 13.06 5.03
N ASP A 76 4.25 13.02 4.69
CA ASP A 76 3.19 12.42 5.51
C ASP A 76 3.34 10.90 5.64
N ILE A 77 3.86 10.24 4.60
CA ILE A 77 4.26 8.82 4.64
C ILE A 77 5.42 8.61 5.64
N GLY A 78 6.26 9.62 5.87
CA GLY A 78 7.37 9.59 6.82
C GLY A 78 8.76 9.65 6.18
N TYR A 79 8.85 9.97 4.89
CA TYR A 79 10.13 10.21 4.21
C TYR A 79 10.53 11.68 4.34
N THR A 80 11.16 12.00 5.47
CA THR A 80 11.50 13.37 5.89
C THR A 80 13.00 13.63 6.03
N SER A 81 13.85 12.66 5.64
CA SER A 81 15.31 12.79 5.68
C SER A 81 15.99 11.84 4.70
N SER A 82 17.09 12.28 4.09
CA SER A 82 17.92 11.40 3.27
C SER A 82 18.46 10.19 4.04
N ASP A 83 18.53 10.24 5.37
CA ASP A 83 18.96 9.13 6.23
C ASP A 83 17.98 7.94 6.20
N VAL A 84 16.71 8.18 5.87
CA VAL A 84 15.69 7.13 5.68
C VAL A 84 15.59 6.68 4.21
N GLY A 85 16.45 7.23 3.33
CA GLY A 85 16.57 6.86 1.93
C GLY A 85 15.74 7.68 0.95
N TYR A 86 14.88 8.58 1.44
CA TYR A 86 14.11 9.53 0.64
C TYR A 86 13.61 10.70 1.49
N ASP A 87 13.42 11.87 0.89
CA ASP A 87 13.12 13.11 1.61
C ASP A 87 12.22 14.03 0.78
N GLY A 88 10.99 14.23 1.24
CA GLY A 88 10.01 15.11 0.60
C GLY A 88 10.44 16.57 0.55
N ALA A 89 11.30 17.03 1.46
CA ALA A 89 11.77 18.43 1.48
C ALA A 89 12.85 18.70 0.42
N THR A 90 13.59 17.66 -0.01
CA THR A 90 14.76 17.82 -0.89
C THR A 90 14.66 17.08 -2.22
N CYS A 91 13.68 16.19 -2.40
CA CYS A 91 13.50 15.49 -3.67
C CYS A 91 13.17 16.46 -4.82
N GLY A 92 13.59 16.12 -6.03
CA GLY A 92 13.10 16.77 -7.24
C GLY A 92 11.67 16.34 -7.55
N VAL A 93 10.84 17.28 -8.02
CA VAL A 93 9.51 17.00 -8.55
C VAL A 93 9.49 17.38 -10.02
N ILE A 94 9.27 16.41 -10.91
CA ILE A 94 9.22 16.62 -12.36
C ILE A 94 7.78 16.45 -12.82
N ASN A 95 7.21 17.51 -13.38
CA ASN A 95 5.88 17.49 -13.97
C ASN A 95 5.96 17.29 -15.49
N LEU A 96 5.38 16.19 -15.97
CA LEU A 96 5.24 15.82 -17.38
C LEU A 96 3.76 15.63 -17.77
N ILE A 97 2.82 16.25 -17.05
CA ILE A 97 1.39 16.16 -17.35
C ILE A 97 1.06 16.90 -18.65
N GLY A 98 0.40 16.20 -19.56
CA GLY A 98 -0.16 16.73 -20.80
C GLY A 98 -1.67 16.94 -20.73
N LYS A 99 -2.22 17.56 -21.78
CA LYS A 99 -3.68 17.59 -21.99
C LYS A 99 -4.16 16.27 -22.56
N GLN A 100 -5.35 15.83 -22.18
CA GLN A 100 -5.99 14.65 -22.76
C GLN A 100 -6.24 14.81 -24.26
N SER A 101 -6.12 13.71 -25.01
CA SER A 101 -6.45 13.67 -26.43
C SER A 101 -7.92 13.99 -26.68
N LEU A 102 -8.19 14.88 -27.64
CA LEU A 102 -9.54 15.25 -28.07
C LEU A 102 -10.32 14.06 -28.66
N ASP A 103 -9.61 13.10 -29.27
CA ASP A 103 -10.22 11.92 -29.90
C ASP A 103 -10.83 10.96 -28.85
N ILE A 104 -10.22 10.89 -27.67
CA ILE A 104 -10.72 10.07 -26.55
C ILE A 104 -11.94 10.75 -25.90
N ALA A 105 -11.90 12.07 -25.71
CA ALA A 105 -12.99 12.82 -25.10
C ALA A 105 -14.32 12.67 -25.88
N GLN A 106 -14.26 12.65 -27.22
CA GLN A 106 -15.44 12.49 -28.08
C GLN A 106 -16.07 11.09 -28.01
N GLY A 107 -15.28 10.05 -27.73
CA GLY A 107 -15.79 8.68 -27.58
C GLY A 107 -16.50 8.44 -26.24
N VAL A 108 -16.11 9.22 -25.23
CA VAL A 108 -16.56 9.09 -23.85
C VAL A 108 -17.73 10.01 -23.56
N ASP A 109 -17.67 11.30 -23.91
CA ASP A 109 -18.68 12.26 -23.46
C ASP A 109 -20.04 12.05 -24.16
N ARG A 110 -21.08 11.86 -23.35
CA ARG A 110 -22.47 11.71 -23.79
C ARG A 110 -23.36 12.70 -23.05
N SER A 111 -24.46 13.08 -23.68
CA SER A 111 -25.43 14.02 -23.10
C SER A 111 -26.20 13.43 -21.92
N LYS A 112 -26.28 12.11 -21.82
CA LYS A 112 -26.94 11.39 -20.73
C LYS A 112 -25.96 10.46 -20.01
N PRO A 113 -25.97 10.43 -18.66
CA PRO A 113 -25.09 9.55 -17.89
C PRO A 113 -25.23 8.06 -18.23
N GLU A 114 -26.44 7.59 -18.56
CA GLU A 114 -26.69 6.19 -18.92
C GLU A 114 -26.08 5.76 -20.27
N ASP A 115 -25.77 6.73 -21.14
CA ASP A 115 -25.18 6.46 -22.45
C ASP A 115 -23.63 6.43 -22.38
N GLN A 116 -23.05 6.79 -21.22
CA GLN A 116 -21.62 6.90 -20.98
C GLN A 116 -20.92 5.57 -21.25
N GLY A 117 -20.08 5.53 -22.30
CA GLY A 117 -19.25 4.38 -22.62
C GLY A 117 -18.09 4.21 -21.63
N ALA A 118 -17.51 3.01 -21.61
CA ALA A 118 -16.27 2.76 -20.89
C ALA A 118 -15.11 3.58 -21.48
N GLY A 119 -14.19 4.05 -20.63
CA GLY A 119 -13.02 4.81 -21.07
C GLY A 119 -11.98 3.95 -21.80
N ASP A 120 -11.99 2.64 -21.55
CA ASP A 120 -11.18 1.64 -22.24
C ASP A 120 -11.85 0.26 -22.18
N GLN A 121 -11.36 -0.70 -22.96
CA GLN A 121 -11.72 -2.11 -22.85
C GLN A 121 -11.15 -2.73 -21.57
N GLY A 122 -11.88 -3.66 -20.94
CA GLY A 122 -11.40 -4.32 -19.73
C GLY A 122 -12.28 -5.45 -19.22
N LEU A 123 -11.76 -6.18 -18.23
CA LEU A 123 -12.46 -7.24 -17.52
C LEU A 123 -12.31 -7.00 -16.01
N MET A 124 -13.41 -7.12 -15.27
CA MET A 124 -13.45 -6.84 -13.84
C MET A 124 -13.96 -8.07 -13.09
N PHE A 125 -13.32 -8.39 -11.96
CA PHE A 125 -13.75 -9.45 -11.04
C PHE A 125 -14.05 -8.84 -9.68
N GLY A 126 -15.21 -9.18 -9.12
CA GLY A 126 -15.53 -8.93 -7.72
C GLY A 126 -15.46 -10.24 -6.94
N TYR A 127 -14.95 -10.19 -5.71
CA TYR A 127 -14.86 -11.36 -4.84
C TYR A 127 -15.27 -10.98 -3.41
N ALA A 128 -15.90 -11.91 -2.70
CA ALA A 128 -16.23 -11.80 -1.28
C ALA A 128 -16.27 -13.19 -0.66
N THR A 129 -15.86 -13.30 0.61
CA THR A 129 -15.88 -14.54 1.39
C THR A 129 -16.11 -14.20 2.87
N ASN A 130 -16.82 -15.02 3.63
CA ASN A 130 -17.10 -14.75 5.04
C ASN A 130 -16.00 -15.24 6.01
N GLU A 131 -14.78 -15.45 5.50
CA GLU A 131 -13.59 -15.82 6.29
C GLU A 131 -13.19 -14.73 7.31
N THR A 132 -13.54 -13.47 7.04
CA THR A 132 -13.29 -12.33 7.91
C THR A 132 -14.53 -11.44 8.01
N GLU A 133 -14.61 -10.58 9.04
CA GLU A 133 -15.71 -9.62 9.20
C GLU A 133 -15.79 -8.59 8.07
N SER A 134 -14.67 -8.35 7.38
CA SER A 134 -14.59 -7.46 6.21
C SER A 134 -15.02 -8.10 4.89
N TYR A 135 -15.47 -9.36 4.93
CA TYR A 135 -15.78 -10.19 3.77
C TYR A 135 -14.62 -10.42 2.78
N MET A 136 -13.38 -10.31 3.26
CA MET A 136 -12.14 -10.54 2.49
C MET A 136 -11.51 -11.90 2.83
N PRO A 137 -10.76 -12.53 1.90
CA PRO A 137 -9.99 -13.72 2.20
C PRO A 137 -9.03 -13.47 3.36
N ALA A 138 -8.94 -14.41 4.31
CA ALA A 138 -8.11 -14.23 5.49
C ALA A 138 -6.63 -13.90 5.16
N PRO A 139 -5.95 -14.57 4.20
CA PRO A 139 -4.55 -14.30 3.90
C PRO A 139 -4.28 -12.84 3.53
N ILE A 140 -5.03 -12.27 2.58
CA ILE A 140 -4.82 -10.89 2.15
C ILE A 140 -5.26 -9.88 3.22
N HIS A 141 -6.36 -10.18 3.94
CA HIS A 141 -6.83 -9.35 5.04
C HIS A 141 -5.73 -9.16 6.09
N TYR A 142 -5.18 -10.25 6.62
CA TYR A 142 -4.16 -10.16 7.67
C TYR A 142 -2.82 -9.64 7.14
N ALA A 143 -2.44 -9.91 5.89
CA ALA A 143 -1.28 -9.24 5.29
C ALA A 143 -1.42 -7.71 5.31
N HIS A 144 -2.56 -7.16 4.89
CA HIS A 144 -2.82 -5.71 4.98
C HIS A 144 -2.77 -5.20 6.42
N ARG A 145 -3.44 -5.88 7.35
CA ARG A 145 -3.49 -5.46 8.76
C ARG A 145 -2.10 -5.43 9.42
N LEU A 146 -1.17 -6.31 9.01
CA LEU A 146 0.19 -6.33 9.53
C LEU A 146 0.98 -5.07 9.14
N VAL A 147 0.97 -4.69 7.87
CA VAL A 147 1.67 -3.47 7.40
C VAL A 147 0.97 -2.19 7.85
N GLU A 148 -0.35 -2.22 8.01
CA GLU A 148 -1.11 -1.11 8.61
C GLU A 148 -0.73 -0.89 10.07
N ARG A 149 -0.65 -1.97 10.87
CA ARG A 149 -0.20 -1.91 12.26
C ARG A 149 1.25 -1.43 12.36
N GLN A 150 2.14 -1.87 11.46
CA GLN A 150 3.50 -1.33 11.39
C GLN A 150 3.49 0.19 11.22
N ALA A 151 2.68 0.71 10.28
CA ALA A 151 2.61 2.13 9.99
C ALA A 151 2.02 2.92 11.17
N GLU A 152 1.01 2.38 11.84
CA GLU A 152 0.42 2.95 13.05
C GLU A 152 1.47 3.14 14.15
N LEU A 153 2.23 2.08 14.47
CA LEU A 153 3.23 2.08 15.55
C LEU A 153 4.42 3.00 15.25
N ARG A 154 4.75 3.17 13.97
CA ARG A 154 5.74 4.14 13.52
C ARG A 154 5.22 5.57 13.70
N LYS A 155 4.02 5.86 13.17
CA LYS A 155 3.43 7.21 13.15
C LYS A 155 3.09 7.73 14.56
N ASN A 156 2.67 6.85 15.47
CA ASN A 156 2.36 7.22 16.84
C ASN A 156 3.60 7.27 17.77
N GLY A 157 4.78 6.89 17.26
CA GLY A 157 6.05 6.93 17.99
C GLY A 157 6.25 5.81 19.02
N MET A 158 5.38 4.80 19.07
CA MET A 158 5.54 3.65 19.98
C MET A 158 6.77 2.81 19.63
N LEU A 159 7.04 2.64 18.33
CA LEU A 159 8.26 2.03 17.81
C LEU A 159 9.01 3.05 16.94
N PRO A 160 9.73 4.01 17.55
CA PRO A 160 10.30 5.16 16.84
C PRO A 160 11.46 4.80 15.91
N TRP A 161 12.00 3.59 16.02
CA TRP A 161 13.04 3.06 15.15
C TRP A 161 12.49 2.46 13.84
N LEU A 162 11.16 2.30 13.70
CA LEU A 162 10.56 1.87 12.44
C LEU A 162 10.71 2.95 11.36
N ARG A 163 11.02 2.54 10.14
CA ARG A 163 11.03 3.39 8.96
C ARG A 163 9.88 3.03 8.01
N PRO A 164 9.56 3.88 7.02
CA PRO A 164 8.31 3.75 6.28
C PRO A 164 8.12 2.46 5.48
N ASP A 165 9.17 1.88 4.88
CA ASP A 165 9.05 0.69 4.02
C ASP A 165 8.91 -0.61 4.83
N ALA A 166 7.84 -1.36 4.61
CA ALA A 166 7.64 -2.69 5.15
C ALA A 166 6.84 -3.59 4.20
N LYS A 167 7.05 -4.90 4.35
CA LYS A 167 6.41 -5.98 3.58
C LYS A 167 5.95 -7.07 4.52
N SER A 168 4.75 -7.59 4.29
CA SER A 168 4.20 -8.73 5.00
C SER A 168 3.84 -9.83 4.02
N GLN A 169 4.01 -11.08 4.43
CA GLN A 169 3.48 -12.24 3.73
C GLN A 169 2.94 -13.21 4.77
N ILE A 170 1.76 -13.79 4.53
CA ILE A 170 1.15 -14.75 5.44
C ILE A 170 0.67 -15.98 4.67
N THR A 171 0.98 -17.14 5.21
CA THR A 171 0.54 -18.43 4.68
C THR A 171 -0.45 -19.06 5.64
N PHE A 172 -1.67 -19.28 5.16
CA PHE A 172 -2.73 -19.96 5.88
C PHE A 172 -2.85 -21.41 5.48
N ARG A 173 -3.23 -22.24 6.45
CA ARG A 173 -3.75 -23.59 6.25
C ARG A 173 -5.26 -23.53 6.11
N TYR A 174 -5.75 -24.20 5.09
CA TYR A 174 -7.17 -24.42 4.86
C TYR A 174 -7.50 -25.89 5.10
N ASP A 175 -8.61 -26.13 5.81
CA ASP A 175 -9.15 -27.47 6.03
C ASP A 175 -9.79 -28.06 4.77
N ASP A 176 -10.31 -29.29 4.88
CA ASP A 176 -10.98 -30.02 3.80
C ASP A 176 -12.29 -29.35 3.34
N GLN A 177 -12.87 -28.48 4.16
CA GLN A 177 -14.05 -27.66 3.84
C GLN A 177 -13.68 -26.32 3.20
N GLY A 178 -12.38 -26.05 3.00
CA GLY A 178 -11.90 -24.79 2.46
C GLY A 178 -12.02 -23.62 3.43
N LYS A 179 -11.98 -23.87 4.75
CA LYS A 179 -11.97 -22.82 5.77
C LYS A 179 -10.56 -22.58 6.31
N PRO A 180 -10.16 -21.32 6.56
CA PRO A 180 -8.89 -21.03 7.21
C PRO A 180 -8.91 -21.59 8.64
N CYS A 181 -7.90 -22.38 8.98
CA CYS A 181 -7.87 -23.09 10.27
C CYS A 181 -6.60 -22.80 11.11
N ALA A 182 -5.50 -22.36 10.49
CA ALA A 182 -4.29 -21.96 11.20
C ALA A 182 -3.35 -21.14 10.31
N VAL A 183 -2.44 -20.37 10.92
CA VAL A 183 -1.32 -19.73 10.24
C VAL A 183 -0.09 -20.63 10.27
N ASP A 184 0.41 -20.96 9.09
CA ASP A 184 1.59 -21.80 8.90
C ASP A 184 2.90 -20.99 8.95
N ALA A 185 2.92 -19.82 8.30
CA ALA A 185 4.08 -18.94 8.29
C ALA A 185 3.69 -17.47 8.18
N VAL A 186 4.47 -16.61 8.84
CA VAL A 186 4.41 -15.14 8.73
C VAL A 186 5.80 -14.62 8.39
N VAL A 187 5.90 -13.85 7.32
CA VAL A 187 7.08 -13.06 6.97
C VAL A 187 6.74 -11.59 7.22
N LEU A 188 7.57 -10.91 8.00
CA LEU A 188 7.52 -9.45 8.10
C LEU A 188 8.93 -8.90 7.91
N SER A 189 9.11 -8.09 6.88
CA SER A 189 10.33 -7.33 6.65
C SER A 189 10.00 -5.86 6.82
N THR A 190 10.66 -5.18 7.75
CA THR A 190 10.46 -3.76 7.98
C THR A 190 11.79 -3.03 7.94
N GLN A 191 11.81 -1.88 7.28
CA GLN A 191 12.93 -0.95 7.34
C GLN A 191 13.06 -0.41 8.77
N HIS A 192 14.29 -0.26 9.24
CA HIS A 192 14.53 0.23 10.61
C HIS A 192 15.78 1.12 10.74
N ALA A 193 15.84 1.87 11.84
CA ALA A 193 17.02 2.60 12.24
C ALA A 193 18.16 1.63 12.65
N PRO A 194 19.43 1.98 12.43
CA PRO A 194 20.56 1.06 12.64
C PRO A 194 20.88 0.76 14.12
N ASP A 195 20.27 1.48 15.05
CA ASP A 195 20.51 1.42 16.49
C ASP A 195 19.72 0.30 17.19
N ILE A 196 18.61 -0.18 16.62
CA ILE A 196 17.89 -1.34 17.16
C ILE A 196 18.64 -2.64 16.86
N ASN A 197 18.87 -3.47 17.87
CA ASN A 197 19.46 -4.79 17.66
C ASN A 197 18.41 -5.79 17.14
N GLN A 198 18.89 -6.81 16.43
CA GLN A 198 18.04 -7.80 15.76
C GLN A 198 17.16 -8.62 16.71
N GLU A 199 17.60 -8.88 17.94
CA GLU A 199 16.80 -9.64 18.91
C GLU A 199 15.60 -8.84 19.39
N ASP A 200 15.83 -7.58 19.78
CA ASP A 200 14.77 -6.66 20.20
C ASP A 200 13.81 -6.36 19.06
N LEU A 201 14.31 -6.12 17.85
CA LEU A 201 13.48 -5.94 16.66
C LEU A 201 12.53 -7.12 16.45
N ARG A 202 13.06 -8.35 16.44
CA ARG A 202 12.24 -9.56 16.23
C ARG A 202 11.21 -9.74 17.33
N ARG A 203 11.59 -9.50 18.58
CA ARG A 203 10.69 -9.60 19.74
C ARG A 203 9.54 -8.58 19.65
N MET A 204 9.87 -7.31 19.37
CA MET A 204 8.88 -6.23 19.29
C MET A 204 7.98 -6.38 18.08
N VAL A 205 8.51 -6.70 16.90
CA VAL A 205 7.70 -6.97 15.70
C VAL A 205 6.73 -8.12 15.96
N ARG A 206 7.21 -9.23 16.53
CA ARG A 206 6.36 -10.38 16.83
C ARG A 206 5.21 -9.98 17.76
N ARG A 207 5.52 -9.34 18.88
CA ARG A 207 4.53 -9.02 19.92
C ARG A 207 3.58 -7.90 19.50
N GLU A 208 4.12 -6.77 19.03
CA GLU A 208 3.36 -5.54 18.84
C GLU A 208 2.63 -5.47 17.49
N ILE A 209 3.09 -6.26 16.51
CA ILE A 209 2.53 -6.27 15.15
C ILE A 209 1.85 -7.62 14.89
N ILE A 210 2.58 -8.73 14.94
CA ILE A 210 2.06 -10.03 14.48
C ILE A 210 1.00 -10.58 15.43
N GLU A 211 1.34 -10.74 16.71
CA GLU A 211 0.43 -11.29 17.74
C GLU A 211 -0.69 -10.31 18.11
N ALA A 212 -0.51 -9.01 17.85
CA ALA A 212 -1.55 -8.00 18.04
C ALA A 212 -2.61 -7.97 16.92
N VAL A 213 -2.27 -8.48 15.74
CA VAL A 213 -3.12 -8.44 14.54
C VAL A 213 -3.78 -9.78 14.27
N ILE A 214 -3.04 -10.88 14.38
CA ILE A 214 -3.54 -12.22 14.06
C ILE A 214 -4.24 -12.80 15.30
N PRO A 215 -5.48 -13.32 15.18
CA PRO A 215 -6.18 -13.97 16.28
C PRO A 215 -5.34 -15.09 16.89
N ALA A 216 -5.29 -15.12 18.22
CA ALA A 216 -4.42 -16.05 18.96
C ALA A 216 -4.74 -17.52 18.65
N GLU A 217 -5.99 -17.84 18.36
CA GLU A 217 -6.46 -19.17 17.97
C GLU A 217 -5.86 -19.70 16.65
N TRP A 218 -5.34 -18.81 15.80
CA TRP A 218 -4.70 -19.19 14.54
C TRP A 218 -3.18 -19.31 14.66
N LEU A 219 -2.62 -18.83 15.77
CA LEU A 219 -1.19 -18.92 16.07
C LEU A 219 -0.93 -20.14 16.98
N SER A 220 0.18 -20.84 16.70
CA SER A 220 0.61 -21.98 17.52
C SER A 220 2.13 -22.03 17.64
N ASP A 221 2.64 -22.94 18.46
CA ASP A 221 4.08 -23.22 18.55
C ASP A 221 4.68 -23.71 17.22
N SER A 222 3.86 -24.19 16.30
CA SER A 222 4.28 -24.61 14.96
C SER A 222 4.32 -23.48 13.93
N THR A 223 3.77 -22.31 14.25
CA THR A 223 3.74 -21.15 13.35
C THR A 223 5.17 -20.62 13.15
N ARG A 224 5.57 -20.47 11.89
CA ARG A 224 6.92 -20.03 11.52
C ARG A 224 6.98 -18.51 11.38
N TYR A 225 7.86 -17.87 12.13
CA TYR A 225 8.05 -16.42 12.08
C TYR A 225 9.36 -16.07 11.37
N HIS A 226 9.26 -15.38 10.23
CA HIS A 226 10.37 -14.94 9.39
C HIS A 226 10.48 -13.40 9.45
N ILE A 227 11.09 -12.90 10.52
CA ILE A 227 11.23 -11.45 10.76
C ILE A 227 12.65 -10.98 10.39
N ASN A 228 12.75 -10.07 9.42
CA ASN A 228 14.00 -9.53 8.87
C ASN A 228 15.08 -10.62 8.65
N GLN A 229 14.77 -11.68 7.88
CA GLN A 229 15.70 -12.79 7.65
C GLN A 229 16.94 -12.42 6.81
N ARG A 230 16.88 -11.31 6.06
CA ARG A 230 18.06 -10.68 5.44
C ARG A 230 18.35 -9.40 6.21
N ALA A 231 19.60 -9.23 6.64
CA ALA A 231 20.03 -8.20 7.59
C ALA A 231 20.03 -6.75 7.06
N SER A 232 19.45 -6.45 5.89
CA SER A 232 19.69 -5.20 5.16
C SER A 232 18.41 -4.44 4.75
N LEU A 233 17.36 -4.50 5.57
CA LEU A 233 16.21 -3.59 5.52
C LEU A 233 16.06 -2.96 6.89
#